data_AF-A0A962IES0-F1
#
_entry.id   AF-A0A962IES0-F1
#
_cell.length_a   1.000
_cell.length_b   1.000
_cell.length_c   1.000
_cell.angle_alpha   90.00
_cell.angle_beta   90.00
_cell.angle_gamma   90.00
#
_symmetry.space_group_name_H-M   'P 1'
#
loop_
_entity.id
_entity.type
_entity.pdbx_description
1 polymer ?
#
loop_
_entity_poly.entity_id
_entity_poly.type
_entity_poly.pdbx_seq_one_letter_code
_entity_poly.pdbx_strand_id
1 'polypeptide(L)'
;MRGVLSGLVLLFAGVGWLIWGIADHDPAPRADWVTTEGQVAGMHLTDTRKSGRTLSITLRDDPDRFGLNFLERIPGLEQRLTARVAVGTRLALETVARERARAMSASPVTLTILVLRVGDEVLYDRDDYTGQRQRLIFLISRGAALLAWLVAGGLLWGLVCSLRRGTGRR
;
A
#
# COMPACT_ATOMS: atom_id res chain seq x y z
N MET A 1 15.33 32.69 -21.53
CA MET A 1 15.09 32.68 -20.05
C MET A 1 13.63 32.42 -19.67
N ARG A 2 12.62 33.07 -20.29
CA ARG A 2 11.19 32.85 -19.96
C ARG A 2 10.69 31.40 -20.18
N GLY A 3 11.13 30.75 -21.26
CA GLY A 3 10.78 29.35 -21.54
C GLY A 3 11.33 28.37 -20.50
N VAL A 4 12.54 28.63 -19.98
CA VAL A 4 13.18 27.81 -18.93
C VAL A 4 12.40 27.91 -17.61
N LEU A 5 12.00 29.13 -17.23
CA LEU A 5 11.20 29.38 -16.02
C LEU A 5 9.81 28.74 -16.10
N SER A 6 9.16 28.82 -17.27
CA SER A 6 7.86 28.19 -17.50
C SER A 6 7.95 26.66 -17.47
N GLY A 7 9.03 26.10 -18.03
CA GLY A 7 9.31 24.67 -17.95
C GLY A 7 9.55 24.18 -16.52
N LEU A 8 10.28 24.95 -15.70
CA LEU A 8 10.49 24.63 -14.29
C LEU A 8 9.17 24.67 -13.49
N VAL A 9 8.30 25.65 -13.74
CA VAL A 9 6.97 25.70 -13.10
C VAL A 9 6.18 24.43 -13.40
N LEU A 10 6.09 24.03 -14.67
CA LEU A 10 5.36 22.82 -15.08
C LEU A 10 5.97 21.56 -14.49
N LEU A 11 7.30 21.48 -14.43
CA LEU A 11 8.03 20.37 -13.83
C LEU A 11 7.66 20.22 -12.35
N PHE A 12 7.79 21.29 -11.55
CA PHE A 12 7.50 21.22 -10.11
C PHE A 12 6.01 20.99 -9.81
N ALA A 13 5.11 21.58 -10.61
CA ALA A 13 3.68 21.31 -10.50
C ALA A 13 3.34 19.84 -10.81
N GLY A 14 3.91 19.30 -11.90
CA GLY A 14 3.72 17.90 -12.29
C GLY A 14 4.31 16.90 -11.31
N VAL A 15 5.52 17.17 -10.79
CA VAL A 15 6.15 16.34 -9.76
C VAL A 15 5.33 16.37 -8.47
N GLY A 16 4.84 17.55 -8.03
CA GLY A 16 3.96 17.65 -6.86
C GLY A 16 2.67 16.84 -7.03
N TRP A 17 2.07 16.87 -8.22
CA TRP A 17 0.87 16.10 -8.52
C TRP A 17 1.14 14.58 -8.53
N LEU A 18 2.25 14.14 -9.11
CA LEU A 18 2.67 12.74 -9.14
C LEU A 18 2.93 12.19 -7.73
N ILE A 19 3.67 12.94 -6.91
CA ILE A 19 3.97 12.55 -5.53
C ILE A 19 2.68 12.44 -4.71
N TRP A 20 1.76 13.40 -4.89
CA TRP A 20 0.47 13.38 -4.20
C TRP A 20 -0.37 12.17 -4.61
N GLY A 21 -0.47 11.88 -5.91
CA GLY A 21 -1.22 10.73 -6.41
C GLY A 21 -0.68 9.39 -5.94
N ILE A 22 0.65 9.23 -5.90
CA ILE A 22 1.29 8.01 -5.37
C ILE A 22 1.07 7.89 -3.85
N ALA A 23 1.10 9.01 -3.12
CA ALA A 23 0.89 9.01 -1.68
C ALA A 23 -0.54 8.59 -1.30
N ASP A 24 -1.54 8.98 -2.10
CA ASP A 24 -2.96 8.60 -1.89
C ASP A 24 -3.31 7.22 -2.45
N HIS A 25 -2.39 6.58 -3.19
CA HIS A 25 -2.68 5.29 -3.80
C HIS A 25 -2.54 4.15 -2.78
N ASP A 26 -3.66 3.69 -2.25
CA ASP A 26 -3.74 2.38 -1.59
C ASP A 26 -4.02 1.29 -2.64
N PRO A 27 -3.10 0.34 -2.87
CA PRO A 27 -3.28 -0.72 -3.85
C PRO A 27 -4.43 -1.68 -3.51
N ALA A 28 -4.90 -1.71 -2.26
CA ALA A 28 -6.02 -2.56 -1.84
C ALA A 28 -6.84 -1.88 -0.72
N PRO A 29 -7.74 -0.94 -1.07
CA PRO A 29 -8.56 -0.24 -0.09
C PRO A 29 -9.62 -1.17 0.51
N ARG A 30 -10.02 -0.92 1.77
CA ARG A 30 -10.97 -1.77 2.52
C ARG A 30 -12.28 -2.09 1.80
N ALA A 31 -12.75 -1.18 0.95
CA ALA A 31 -13.99 -1.37 0.19
C ALA A 31 -13.93 -2.59 -0.76
N ASP A 32 -12.73 -3.04 -1.13
CA ASP A 32 -12.51 -4.15 -2.06
C ASP A 32 -12.17 -5.48 -1.35
N TRP A 33 -12.24 -5.50 -0.01
CA TRP A 33 -11.89 -6.67 0.77
C TRP A 33 -13.07 -7.64 0.84
N VAL A 34 -12.76 -8.92 0.72
CA VAL A 34 -13.71 -10.02 0.81
C VAL A 34 -13.36 -10.87 2.00
N THR A 35 -14.35 -11.16 2.83
CA THR A 35 -14.22 -12.07 3.97
C THR A 35 -14.49 -13.50 3.54
N THR A 36 -13.54 -14.39 3.83
CA THR A 36 -13.65 -15.83 3.66
C THR A 36 -13.53 -16.50 5.02
N GLU A 37 -14.49 -17.35 5.36
CA GLU A 37 -14.43 -18.18 6.56
C GLU A 37 -14.23 -19.64 6.19
N GLY A 38 -13.43 -20.36 6.99
CA GLY A 38 -13.28 -21.79 6.80
C GLY A 38 -12.41 -22.45 7.84
N GLN A 39 -12.42 -23.78 7.85
CA GLN A 39 -11.51 -24.56 8.69
C GLN A 39 -10.17 -24.75 7.97
N VAL A 40 -9.07 -24.60 8.71
CA VAL A 40 -7.72 -24.85 8.18
C VAL A 40 -7.59 -26.32 7.77
N ALA A 41 -7.32 -26.56 6.50
CA ALA A 41 -6.93 -27.87 5.99
C ALA A 41 -5.42 -28.08 6.08
N GLY A 42 -4.64 -27.03 5.85
CA GLY A 42 -3.18 -27.10 5.85
C GLY A 42 -2.54 -25.74 6.07
N MET A 43 -1.32 -25.78 6.62
CA MET A 43 -0.51 -24.59 6.87
C MET A 43 0.95 -24.90 6.52
N HIS A 44 1.57 -24.04 5.71
CA HIS A 44 2.95 -24.20 5.25
C HIS A 44 3.72 -22.90 5.41
N LEU A 45 4.84 -22.96 6.11
CA LEU A 45 5.83 -21.88 6.09
C LEU A 45 6.82 -22.11 4.95
N THR A 46 7.10 -21.07 4.20
CA THR A 46 8.06 -21.10 3.09
C THR A 46 8.92 -19.85 3.13
N ASP A 47 10.22 -20.02 2.91
CA ASP A 47 11.14 -18.90 2.76
C ASP A 47 11.27 -18.55 1.28
N THR A 48 11.07 -17.29 0.94
CA THR A 48 11.09 -16.81 -0.44
C THR A 48 12.06 -15.65 -0.59
N ARG A 49 12.86 -15.67 -1.67
CA ARG A 49 13.86 -14.62 -1.92
C ARG A 49 13.25 -13.22 -2.09
N LYS A 50 12.00 -13.12 -2.55
CA LYS A 50 11.31 -11.86 -2.84
C LYS A 50 10.40 -11.39 -1.70
N SER A 51 9.70 -12.32 -1.05
CA SER A 51 8.67 -12.01 -0.05
C SER A 51 9.09 -12.37 1.38
N GLY A 52 10.34 -12.80 1.57
CA GLY A 52 10.85 -13.28 2.84
C GLY A 52 10.10 -14.52 3.32
N ARG A 53 9.92 -14.62 4.63
CA ARG A 53 9.23 -15.73 5.29
C ARG A 53 7.73 -15.55 5.10
N THR A 54 7.12 -16.55 4.48
CA THR A 54 5.72 -16.52 4.05
C THR A 54 4.95 -17.67 4.69
N LEU A 55 3.74 -17.39 5.20
CA LEU A 55 2.79 -18.40 5.66
C LEU A 55 1.77 -18.63 4.55
N SER A 56 1.56 -19.87 4.14
CA SER A 56 0.44 -20.27 3.28
C SER A 56 -0.58 -21.07 4.08
N ILE A 57 -1.84 -20.72 3.96
CA ILE A 57 -2.99 -21.38 4.61
C ILE A 57 -3.91 -21.90 3.50
N THR A 58 -4.37 -23.13 3.63
CA THR A 58 -5.45 -23.68 2.82
C THR A 58 -6.64 -23.96 3.72
N LEU A 59 -7.84 -23.63 3.25
CA LEU A 59 -9.08 -23.94 3.95
C LEU A 59 -9.67 -25.24 3.38
N ARG A 60 -10.49 -25.93 4.17
CA ARG A 60 -11.11 -27.21 3.77
C ARG A 60 -12.20 -27.03 2.72
N ASP A 61 -12.97 -25.94 2.85
CA ASP A 61 -14.13 -25.65 2.00
C ASP A 61 -13.82 -24.62 0.90
N ASP A 62 -12.55 -24.19 0.78
CA ASP A 62 -12.11 -23.22 -0.22
C ASP A 62 -10.94 -23.79 -1.04
N PRO A 63 -11.04 -23.84 -2.38
CA PRO A 63 -9.95 -24.30 -3.23
C PRO A 63 -8.78 -23.32 -3.33
N ASP A 64 -8.95 -22.06 -2.91
CA ASP A 64 -7.91 -21.05 -2.99
C ASP A 64 -6.88 -21.21 -1.87
N ARG A 65 -5.65 -20.79 -2.17
CA ARG A 65 -4.54 -20.74 -1.22
C ARG A 65 -4.40 -19.31 -0.73
N PHE A 66 -4.33 -19.14 0.58
CA PHE A 66 -4.18 -17.85 1.23
C PHE A 66 -2.75 -17.68 1.74
N GLY A 67 -2.20 -16.48 1.66
CA GLY A 67 -0.79 -16.22 1.95
C GLY A 67 -0.57 -14.96 2.76
N LEU A 68 0.33 -15.05 3.72
CA LEU A 68 0.79 -13.96 4.57
C LEU A 68 2.30 -13.81 4.35
N ASN A 69 2.70 -12.75 3.66
CA ASN A 69 4.10 -12.49 3.29
C ASN A 69 4.82 -11.69 4.38
N PHE A 70 6.15 -11.68 4.35
CA PHE A 70 7.00 -10.83 5.21
C PHE A 70 6.75 -11.01 6.72
N LEU A 71 6.51 -12.25 7.17
CA LEU A 71 6.23 -12.55 8.58
C LEU A 71 7.32 -12.03 9.51
N GLU A 72 8.58 -12.05 9.04
CA GLU A 72 9.74 -11.60 9.79
C GLU A 72 9.72 -10.11 10.15
N ARG A 73 8.92 -9.31 9.42
CA ARG A 73 8.82 -7.88 9.69
C ARG A 73 7.88 -7.53 10.84
N ILE A 74 7.19 -8.52 11.40
CA ILE A 74 6.27 -8.36 12.52
C ILE A 74 6.77 -9.21 13.69
N PRO A 75 7.38 -8.59 14.71
CA PRO A 75 7.92 -9.31 15.85
C PRO A 75 6.88 -10.24 16.48
N GLY A 76 7.23 -11.52 16.63
CA GLY A 76 6.37 -12.53 17.25
C GLY A 76 5.11 -12.93 16.46
N LEU A 77 4.90 -12.44 15.23
CA LEU A 77 3.74 -12.85 14.44
C LEU A 77 3.78 -14.33 14.09
N GLU A 78 4.90 -14.84 13.56
CA GLU A 78 5.03 -16.26 13.22
C GLU A 78 4.73 -17.18 14.42
N GLN A 79 5.20 -16.81 15.61
CA GLN A 79 4.94 -17.58 16.84
C GLN A 79 3.47 -17.53 17.24
N ARG A 80 2.82 -16.36 17.16
CA ARG A 80 1.37 -16.23 17.43
C ARG A 80 0.53 -17.05 16.45
N LEU A 81 0.90 -17.00 15.17
CA LEU A 81 0.22 -17.75 14.11
C LEU A 81 0.38 -19.26 14.34
N THR A 82 1.59 -19.75 14.53
CA THR A 82 1.82 -21.19 14.73
C THR A 82 1.26 -21.73 16.05
N ALA A 83 1.15 -20.90 17.09
CA ALA A 83 0.54 -21.29 18.36
C ALA A 83 -1.00 -21.33 18.34
N ARG A 84 -1.65 -20.50 17.52
CA ARG A 84 -3.12 -20.36 17.49
C ARG A 84 -3.78 -20.97 16.25
N VAL A 85 -3.04 -21.12 15.16
CA VAL A 85 -3.55 -21.64 13.89
C VAL A 85 -3.08 -23.07 13.72
N ALA A 86 -3.97 -24.02 13.99
CA ALA A 86 -3.77 -25.44 13.75
C ALA A 86 -4.77 -25.98 12.72
N VAL A 87 -4.47 -27.14 12.13
CA VAL A 87 -5.43 -27.85 11.26
C VAL A 87 -6.74 -28.08 12.02
N GLY A 88 -7.87 -27.79 11.38
CA GLY A 88 -9.21 -27.82 11.98
C GLY A 88 -9.63 -26.53 12.70
N THR A 89 -8.72 -25.58 12.91
CA THR A 89 -9.06 -24.26 13.47
C THR A 89 -9.95 -23.50 12.49
N ARG A 90 -11.02 -22.88 12.97
CA ARG A 90 -11.86 -22.00 12.14
C ARG A 90 -11.24 -20.61 12.10
N LEU A 91 -11.03 -20.11 10.89
CA LEU A 91 -10.47 -18.78 10.63
C LEU A 91 -11.48 -17.92 9.87
N ALA A 92 -11.39 -16.62 10.09
CA ALA A 92 -11.91 -15.62 9.18
C ALA A 92 -10.74 -14.85 8.56
N LEU A 93 -10.69 -14.83 7.23
CA LEU A 93 -9.66 -14.18 6.42
C LEU A 93 -10.30 -13.03 5.67
N GLU A 94 -9.68 -11.87 5.67
CA GLU A 94 -10.02 -10.81 4.72
C GLU A 94 -8.92 -10.70 3.68
N THR A 95 -9.31 -10.80 2.41
CA THR A 95 -8.39 -10.77 1.27
C THR A 95 -8.90 -9.84 0.19
N VAL A 96 -8.06 -9.51 -0.80
CA VAL A 96 -8.54 -8.82 -2.01
C VAL A 96 -9.35 -9.79 -2.85
N ALA A 97 -10.46 -9.33 -3.43
CA ALA A 97 -11.25 -10.11 -4.39
C ALA A 97 -10.37 -10.74 -5.49
N ARG A 98 -10.63 -12.02 -5.80
CA ARG A 98 -9.81 -12.84 -6.70
C ARG A 98 -9.58 -12.22 -8.08
N GLU A 99 -10.60 -11.58 -8.66
CA GLU A 99 -10.49 -10.91 -9.97
C GLU A 99 -9.45 -9.79 -9.95
N ARG A 100 -9.42 -9.02 -8.86
CA ARG A 100 -8.45 -7.95 -8.66
C ARG A 100 -7.08 -8.49 -8.28
N ALA A 101 -7.02 -9.55 -7.47
CA ALA A 101 -5.77 -10.24 -7.17
C ALA A 101 -5.08 -10.80 -8.44
N ARG A 102 -5.86 -11.30 -9.42
CA ARG A 102 -5.35 -11.70 -10.75
C ARG A 102 -4.87 -10.51 -11.58
N ALA A 103 -5.58 -9.39 -11.55
CA ALA A 103 -5.14 -8.16 -12.22
C ALA A 103 -3.82 -7.61 -11.63
N MET A 104 -3.55 -7.88 -10.35
CA MET A 104 -2.34 -7.45 -9.65
C MET A 104 -1.15 -8.42 -9.75
N SER A 105 -1.37 -9.69 -10.13
CA SER A 105 -0.29 -10.71 -10.19
C SER A 105 -0.56 -11.80 -11.23
N ALA A 106 0.42 -12.06 -12.11
CA ALA A 106 0.33 -13.03 -13.21
C ALA A 106 0.62 -14.51 -12.83
N SER A 107 0.68 -14.86 -11.54
CA SER A 107 1.11 -16.18 -11.02
C SER A 107 -0.06 -16.96 -10.40
N PRO A 108 0.01 -18.32 -10.25
CA PRO A 108 -1.03 -19.10 -9.55
C PRO A 108 -1.33 -18.47 -8.19
N VAL A 109 -2.54 -17.93 -8.04
CA VAL A 109 -2.81 -16.84 -7.10
C VAL A 109 -2.93 -17.37 -5.68
N THR A 110 -1.86 -17.23 -4.91
CA THR A 110 -1.98 -17.16 -3.46
C THR A 110 -2.62 -15.81 -3.10
N LEU A 111 -3.85 -15.81 -2.58
CA LEU A 111 -4.54 -14.61 -2.14
C LEU A 111 -3.85 -14.04 -0.92
N THR A 112 -3.43 -12.77 -0.97
CA THR A 112 -2.77 -12.14 0.16
C THR A 112 -3.78 -11.87 1.26
N ILE A 113 -3.51 -12.38 2.46
CA ILE A 113 -4.29 -12.14 3.67
C ILE A 113 -4.00 -10.72 4.14
N LEU A 114 -5.05 -9.94 4.31
CA LEU A 114 -5.02 -8.57 4.81
C LEU A 114 -5.42 -8.53 6.29
N VAL A 115 -6.42 -9.33 6.67
CA VAL A 115 -6.81 -9.53 8.07
C VAL A 115 -6.95 -11.03 8.33
N LEU A 116 -6.45 -11.49 9.47
CA LEU A 116 -6.60 -12.86 9.95
C LEU A 116 -7.21 -12.83 11.35
N ARG A 117 -8.33 -13.54 11.52
CA ARG A 117 -9.01 -13.69 12.81
C ARG A 117 -9.20 -15.15 13.19
N VAL A 118 -9.10 -15.43 14.49
CA VAL A 118 -9.41 -16.72 15.10
C VAL A 118 -10.52 -16.48 16.12
N GLY A 119 -11.75 -16.90 15.80
CA GLY A 119 -12.92 -16.47 16.56
C GLY A 119 -13.04 -14.93 16.53
N ASP A 120 -13.07 -14.32 17.72
CA ASP A 120 -13.14 -12.86 17.87
C ASP A 120 -11.77 -12.16 17.92
N GLU A 121 -10.67 -12.93 17.98
CA GLU A 121 -9.32 -12.38 18.12
C GLU A 121 -8.69 -12.07 16.75
N VAL A 122 -8.27 -10.83 16.54
CA VAL A 122 -7.51 -10.42 15.35
C VAL A 122 -6.03 -10.73 15.56
N LEU A 123 -5.52 -11.72 14.83
CA LEU A 123 -4.10 -12.12 14.91
C LEU A 123 -3.21 -11.27 14.00
N TYR A 124 -3.76 -10.77 12.91
CA TYR A 124 -3.06 -9.91 11.96
C TYR A 124 -4.05 -8.94 11.31
N ASP A 125 -3.68 -7.67 11.24
CA ASP A 125 -4.34 -6.64 10.44
C ASP A 125 -3.26 -5.85 9.68
N ARG A 126 -3.37 -5.82 8.35
CA ARG A 126 -2.50 -5.06 7.47
C ARG A 126 -2.50 -3.60 7.84
N ASP A 127 -3.63 -2.99 8.17
CA ASP A 127 -3.74 -1.55 8.38
C ASP A 127 -3.15 -1.13 9.72
N ASP A 128 -3.23 -1.96 10.76
CA ASP A 128 -2.52 -1.71 12.02
C ASP A 128 -1.01 -1.75 11.80
N TYR A 129 -0.54 -2.69 10.97
CA TYR A 129 0.88 -2.85 10.68
C TYR A 129 1.44 -1.80 9.72
N THR A 130 0.73 -1.57 8.61
CA THR A 130 1.12 -0.60 7.59
C THR A 130 0.79 0.82 8.02
N GLY A 131 -0.23 1.03 8.84
CA GLY A 131 -0.75 2.34 9.23
C GLY A 131 0.29 3.24 9.90
N GLN A 132 1.18 2.73 10.75
CA GLN A 132 2.24 3.57 11.32
C GLN A 132 3.29 3.99 10.30
N ARG A 133 3.73 3.05 9.45
CA ARG A 133 4.79 3.31 8.45
C ARG A 133 4.27 4.11 7.26
N GLN A 134 3.05 3.80 6.81
CA GLN A 134 2.33 4.54 5.79
C GLN A 134 1.98 5.94 6.28
N ARG A 135 1.56 6.15 7.54
CA ARG A 135 1.34 7.53 8.05
C ARG A 135 2.58 8.38 7.94
N LEU A 136 3.77 7.86 8.28
CA LEU A 136 5.02 8.61 8.17
C LEU A 136 5.37 8.90 6.69
N ILE A 137 5.31 7.89 5.82
CA ILE A 137 5.59 8.04 4.38
C ILE A 137 4.58 8.98 3.72
N PHE A 138 3.31 8.87 4.06
CA PHE A 138 2.23 9.74 3.62
C PHE A 138 2.46 11.18 4.04
N LEU A 139 2.87 11.41 5.30
CA LEU A 139 3.17 12.76 5.81
C LEU A 139 4.36 13.38 5.08
N ILE A 140 5.45 12.62 4.89
CA ILE A 140 6.65 13.05 4.17
C ILE A 140 6.32 13.35 2.71
N SER A 141 5.55 12.48 2.05
CA SER A 141 5.20 12.61 0.63
C SER A 141 4.27 13.81 0.40
N ARG A 142 3.29 14.04 1.28
CA ARG A 142 2.45 15.25 1.24
C ARG A 142 3.26 16.51 1.50
N GLY A 143 4.21 16.49 2.44
CA GLY A 143 5.13 17.59 2.69
C GLY A 143 5.98 17.93 1.46
N ALA A 144 6.53 16.92 0.79
CA ALA A 144 7.31 17.08 -0.44
C ALA A 144 6.47 17.65 -1.60
N ALA A 145 5.23 17.18 -1.76
CA ALA A 145 4.31 17.69 -2.77
C ALA A 145 3.93 19.17 -2.52
N LEU A 146 3.66 19.54 -1.25
CA LEU A 146 3.38 20.92 -0.87
C LEU A 146 4.57 21.84 -1.14
N LEU A 147 5.79 21.40 -0.81
CA LEU A 147 7.01 22.15 -1.12
C LEU A 147 7.20 22.35 -2.63
N ALA A 148 6.93 21.32 -3.44
CA ALA A 148 7.01 21.42 -4.89
C ALA A 148 6.01 22.45 -5.44
N TRP A 149 4.78 22.49 -4.92
CA TRP A 149 3.79 23.49 -5.32
C TRP A 149 4.12 24.90 -4.83
N LEU A 150 4.70 25.05 -3.63
CA LEU A 150 5.20 26.35 -3.15
C LEU A 150 6.32 26.89 -4.03
N VAL A 151 7.27 26.03 -4.45
CA VAL A 151 8.33 26.39 -5.40
C VAL A 151 7.74 26.77 -6.76
N ALA A 152 6.79 25.99 -7.29
CA ALA A 152 6.11 26.30 -8.53
C ALA A 152 5.37 27.65 -8.45
N GLY A 153 4.66 27.91 -7.36
CA GLY A 153 3.96 29.16 -7.09
C GLY A 153 4.90 30.37 -6.98
N GLY A 154 6.04 30.21 -6.29
CA GLY A 154 7.07 31.24 -6.21
C GLY A 154 7.70 31.57 -7.56
N LEU A 155 7.99 30.55 -8.38
CA LEU A 155 8.49 30.72 -9.75
C LEU A 155 7.44 31.40 -10.66
N LEU A 156 6.17 31.03 -10.53
CA LEU A 156 5.04 31.69 -11.21
C LEU A 156 4.95 33.17 -10.82
N TRP A 157 5.03 33.48 -9.53
CA TRP A 157 5.00 34.86 -9.05
C TRP A 157 6.17 35.68 -9.58
N GLY A 158 7.38 35.11 -9.58
CA GLY A 158 8.57 35.72 -10.19
C GLY A 158 8.40 35.98 -11.68
N LEU A 159 7.78 35.05 -12.41
CA LEU A 159 7.44 35.20 -13.83
C LEU A 159 6.45 36.35 -14.05
N VAL A 160 5.38 36.43 -13.26
CA VAL A 160 4.37 37.49 -13.31
C VAL A 160 4.98 38.86 -13.02
N CYS A 161 5.85 38.96 -12.00
CA CYS A 161 6.55 40.20 -11.66
C CYS A 161 7.50 40.66 -12.77
N SER A 162 8.20 39.72 -13.41
CA SER A 162 9.07 40.00 -14.56
C SER A 162 8.28 40.50 -15.77
N LEU A 163 7.09 39.95 -16.03
CA LEU A 163 6.21 40.38 -17.10
C LEU A 163 5.65 41.78 -16.86
N ARG A 164 5.17 42.08 -15.63
CA ARG A 164 4.66 43.41 -15.26
C ARG A 164 5.70 44.53 -15.36
N ARG A 165 6.96 44.27 -14.99
CA ARG A 165 8.05 45.26 -15.17
C ARG A 165 8.41 45.50 -16.64
N GLY A 166 8.19 44.52 -17.52
CA GLY A 166 8.44 44.65 -18.95
C GLY A 166 7.36 45.47 -19.68
N THR A 167 6.13 45.51 -19.17
CA THR A 167 5.01 46.25 -19.77
C THR A 167 4.89 47.70 -19.31
N GLY A 168 5.60 48.10 -18.24
CA GLY A 168 5.61 49.48 -17.71
C GLY A 168 6.66 50.42 -18.33
N ARG A 169 7.45 49.94 -19.30
CA ARG A 169 8.31 50.77 -20.17
C ARG A 169 7.58 51.00 -21.50
N ARG A 170 6.51 51.77 -21.48
CA ARG A 170 5.97 52.47 -22.65
C ARG A 170 5.46 53.82 -22.20
#